data_AF-A0A9E0ZT76-F1
#
_entry.id   AF-A0A9E0ZT76-F1
#
_cell.length_a   1.000
_cell.length_b   1.000
_cell.length_c   1.000
_cell.angle_alpha   90.00
_cell.angle_beta   90.00
_cell.angle_gamma   90.00
#
_symmetry.space_group_name_H-M   'P 1'
#
loop_
_entity.id
_entity.type
_entity.pdbx_description
1 polymer ?
#
loop_
_entity_poly.entity_id
_entity_poly.type
_entity_poly.pdbx_seq_one_letter_code
_entity_poly.pdbx_strand_id
1 'polypeptide(L)'
;LNDAVDLALFLKKNHIRPEQVQDFYPTPGTISTTMFYTGLDPYTMEEVYSAKLPHDKALQRALLQYYNPKNFALVEEALRKIHRFDLIGNGDNCLVREQNPRPKSNKYNSNQNYGKNNNRRRSGNGYQKSKKKR
;
A
#
# COMPACT_ATOMS: atom_id res chain seq x y z
N LEU A 1 8.50 -12.81 13.63
CA LEU A 1 8.36 -11.75 12.60
C LEU A 1 9.71 -11.30 12.07
N ASN A 2 10.75 -11.21 12.91
CA ASN A 2 12.13 -10.90 12.47
C ASN A 2 12.59 -11.82 11.33
N ASP A 3 12.41 -13.14 11.46
CA ASP A 3 12.81 -14.11 10.42
C ASP A 3 12.12 -13.86 9.07
N ALA A 4 10.86 -13.42 9.08
CA ALA A 4 10.13 -13.10 7.85
C ALA A 4 10.68 -11.83 7.17
N VAL A 5 11.20 -10.88 7.96
CA VAL A 5 11.87 -9.68 7.44
C VAL A 5 13.24 -10.02 6.89
N ASP A 6 14.02 -10.85 7.58
CA ASP A 6 15.32 -11.30 7.10
C ASP A 6 15.17 -12.09 5.79
N LEU A 7 14.14 -12.93 5.70
CA LEU A 7 13.78 -13.60 4.45
C LEU A 7 13.37 -12.60 3.36
N ALA A 8 12.55 -11.59 3.66
CA ALA A 8 12.17 -10.57 2.68
C ALA A 8 13.40 -9.79 2.15
N LEU A 9 14.36 -9.46 3.02
CA LEU A 9 15.62 -8.83 2.63
C LEU A 9 16.47 -9.75 1.77
N PHE A 10 16.57 -11.03 2.12
CA PHE A 10 17.25 -12.04 1.32
C PHE A 10 16.62 -12.15 -0.08
N LEU A 11 15.30 -12.26 -0.17
CA LEU A 11 14.57 -12.33 -1.45
C LEU A 11 14.84 -11.09 -2.30
N LYS A 12 14.77 -9.91 -1.68
CA LYS A 12 15.06 -8.64 -2.36
C LYS A 12 16.49 -8.57 -2.90
N LYS A 13 17.48 -8.93 -2.08
CA LYS A 13 18.91 -8.94 -2.44
C LYS A 13 19.20 -9.88 -3.60
N ASN A 14 18.50 -11.01 -3.68
CA ASN A 14 18.65 -12.00 -4.75
C ASN A 14 17.69 -11.78 -5.93
N HIS A 15 16.90 -10.70 -5.92
CA HIS A 15 15.91 -10.39 -6.95
C HIS A 15 14.84 -11.49 -7.16
N ILE A 16 14.51 -12.24 -6.11
CA ILE A 16 13.50 -13.31 -6.14
C ILE A 16 12.14 -12.74 -5.70
N ARG A 17 11.08 -13.03 -6.46
CA ARG A 17 9.72 -12.56 -6.17
C ARG A 17 8.73 -13.74 -6.13
N PRO A 18 8.38 -14.24 -4.94
CA PRO A 18 7.44 -15.35 -4.82
C PRO A 18 6.00 -14.89 -5.11
N GLU A 19 5.42 -15.41 -6.19
CA GLU A 19 4.01 -15.15 -6.53
C GLU A 19 3.06 -15.98 -5.65
N GLN A 20 3.38 -17.26 -5.46
CA GLN A 20 2.62 -18.14 -4.58
C GLN A 20 3.29 -18.19 -3.22
N VAL A 21 2.58 -17.67 -2.22
CA VAL A 21 2.89 -17.91 -0.81
C VAL A 21 1.87 -18.93 -0.32
N GLN A 22 2.36 -20.07 0.17
CA GLN A 22 1.53 -21.10 0.76
C GLN A 22 1.51 -20.91 2.27
N ASP A 23 0.31 -20.86 2.84
CA ASP A 23 0.15 -20.90 4.28
C ASP A 23 0.45 -22.31 4.79
N PHE A 24 1.10 -22.39 5.95
CA PHE A 24 1.38 -23.67 6.58
C PHE A 24 0.08 -24.41 6.92
N TYR A 25 -0.01 -25.67 6.47
CA TYR A 25 -1.08 -26.60 6.81
C TYR A 25 -0.49 -27.77 7.60
N PRO A 26 -0.84 -27.91 8.91
CA PRO A 26 -0.29 -28.97 9.74
C PRO A 26 -0.70 -30.34 9.18
N THR A 27 0.28 -31.06 8.63
CA THR A 27 0.09 -32.40 8.11
C THR A 27 0.33 -33.42 9.24
N PRO A 28 -0.63 -34.27 9.60
CA PRO A 28 -0.47 -35.24 10.68
C PRO A 28 0.79 -36.10 10.51
N GLY A 29 1.44 -36.45 11.63
CA GLY A 29 2.64 -37.29 11.63
C GLY A 29 3.95 -36.59 11.27
N THR A 30 3.93 -35.26 11.09
CA THR A 30 5.13 -34.46 10.82
C THR A 30 5.59 -33.67 12.05
N ILE A 31 6.90 -33.45 12.16
CA ILE A 31 7.52 -32.65 13.22
C ILE A 31 6.95 -31.22 13.25
N SER A 32 6.72 -30.63 12.07
CA SER A 32 6.15 -29.29 11.95
C SER A 32 4.75 -29.18 12.55
N THR A 33 3.96 -30.25 12.50
CA THR A 33 2.67 -30.31 13.19
C THR A 33 2.84 -30.34 14.70
N THR A 34 3.78 -31.13 15.22
CA THR A 34 4.11 -31.13 16.65
C THR A 34 4.57 -29.73 17.10
N MET A 35 5.49 -29.11 16.36
CA MET A 35 5.95 -27.73 16.63
C MET A 35 4.79 -26.72 16.59
N PHE A 36 3.88 -26.83 15.62
CA PHE A 36 2.74 -25.92 15.49
C PHE A 36 1.77 -26.02 16.68
N TYR A 37 1.47 -27.22 17.14
CA TYR A 37 0.54 -27.42 18.26
C TYR A 37 1.18 -27.13 19.61
N THR A 38 2.37 -27.67 19.87
CA THR A 38 3.06 -27.54 21.16
C THR A 38 3.79 -26.21 21.33
N GLY A 39 4.19 -25.56 20.24
CA GLY A 39 5.05 -24.38 20.27
C GLY A 39 6.49 -24.69 20.67
N LEU A 40 6.90 -25.97 20.65
CA LEU A 40 8.24 -26.42 21.01
C LEU A 40 8.87 -27.22 19.88
N ASP A 41 10.19 -27.09 19.72
CA ASP A 41 10.97 -28.05 18.95
C ASP A 41 11.01 -29.39 19.72
N PRO A 42 10.54 -30.51 19.14
CA PRO A 42 10.51 -31.80 19.84
C PRO A 42 11.89 -32.39 20.12
N TYR A 43 12.97 -31.88 19.52
CA TYR A 43 14.33 -32.35 19.74
C TYR A 43 15.06 -31.54 20.80
N THR A 44 14.96 -30.21 20.74
CA THR A 44 15.69 -29.30 21.65
C THR A 44 14.85 -28.84 22.84
N MET A 45 13.52 -29.01 22.76
CA MET A 45 12.55 -28.47 23.71
C MET A 45 12.55 -26.95 23.81
N GLU A 46 13.13 -26.26 22.83
CA GLU A 46 13.13 -24.80 22.75
C GLU A 46 11.81 -24.27 22.17
N GLU A 47 11.42 -23.06 22.57
CA GLU A 47 10.21 -22.42 22.08
C GLU A 47 10.34 -22.02 20.61
N VAL A 48 9.38 -22.48 19.80
CA VAL A 48 9.27 -22.17 18.38
C VAL A 48 8.02 -21.34 18.14
N TYR A 49 8.22 -20.11 17.67
CA TYR A 49 7.11 -19.24 17.31
C TYR A 49 6.42 -19.71 16.03
N SER A 50 5.12 -19.96 16.11
CA SER A 50 4.24 -20.23 14.96
C SER A 50 3.09 -19.23 14.91
N ALA A 51 2.89 -18.57 13.77
CA ALA A 51 1.78 -17.63 13.59
C ALA A 51 0.44 -18.39 13.49
N LYS A 52 -0.37 -18.32 14.56
CA LYS A 52 -1.69 -18.95 14.64
C LYS A 52 -2.82 -18.01 14.19
N LEU A 53 -2.69 -16.72 14.49
CA LEU A 53 -3.71 -15.70 14.18
C LEU A 53 -3.71 -15.35 12.68
N PRO A 54 -4.88 -15.15 12.05
CA PRO A 54 -4.96 -14.75 10.65
C PRO A 54 -4.19 -13.47 10.33
N HIS A 55 -4.20 -12.51 11.25
CA HIS A 55 -3.49 -11.24 11.08
C HIS A 55 -1.96 -11.42 11.05
N ASP A 56 -1.41 -12.18 11.99
CA ASP A 56 0.04 -12.44 12.01
C ASP A 56 0.50 -13.19 10.75
N LYS A 57 -0.30 -14.12 10.23
CA LYS A 57 -0.06 -14.77 8.93
C LYS A 57 -0.10 -13.77 7.78
N ALA A 58 -1.07 -12.86 7.78
CA ALA A 58 -1.18 -11.81 6.77
C ALA A 58 0.04 -10.87 6.78
N LEU A 59 0.54 -10.48 7.96
CA LEU A 59 1.77 -9.69 8.08
C LEU A 59 2.99 -10.44 7.52
N GLN A 60 3.17 -11.72 7.87
CA GLN A 60 4.25 -12.54 7.33
C GLN A 60 4.18 -12.69 5.81
N ARG A 61 2.99 -13.01 5.28
CA ARG A 61 2.74 -13.10 3.84
C ARG A 61 3.01 -11.78 3.12
N ALA A 62 2.57 -10.67 3.69
CA ALA A 62 2.77 -9.33 3.15
C ALA A 62 4.26 -9.00 2.99
N LEU A 63 5.11 -9.40 3.97
CA LEU A 63 6.56 -9.23 3.91
C LEU A 63 7.19 -9.98 2.72
N LEU A 64 6.76 -11.21 2.44
CA LEU A 64 7.25 -11.98 1.29
C LEU A 64 6.83 -11.35 -0.05
N GLN A 65 5.70 -10.67 -0.06
CA GLN A 65 5.14 -9.99 -1.23
C GLN A 65 5.27 -8.47 -1.11
N TYR A 66 6.38 -7.98 -0.55
CA TYR A 66 6.59 -6.56 -0.24
C TYR A 66 6.45 -5.63 -1.46
N TYR A 67 6.71 -6.14 -2.67
CA TYR A 67 6.63 -5.39 -3.92
C TYR A 67 5.19 -5.11 -4.37
N ASN A 68 4.19 -5.80 -3.80
CA ASN A 68 2.79 -5.60 -4.15
C ASN A 68 2.23 -4.36 -3.43
N PRO A 69 1.76 -3.31 -4.15
CA PRO A 69 1.23 -2.10 -3.53
C PRO A 69 0.07 -2.33 -2.56
N LYS A 70 -0.72 -3.40 -2.77
CA LYS A 70 -1.83 -3.77 -1.88
C LYS A 70 -1.35 -4.15 -0.47
N ASN A 71 -0.12 -4.64 -0.36
CA ASN A 71 0.45 -5.12 0.90
C ASN A 71 1.23 -4.04 1.65
N PHE A 72 1.43 -2.84 1.08
CA PHE A 72 2.31 -1.82 1.67
C PHE A 72 1.90 -1.43 3.09
N ALA A 73 0.61 -1.29 3.37
CA ALA A 73 0.12 -0.97 4.71
C ALA A 73 0.44 -2.08 5.73
N LEU A 74 0.28 -3.35 5.34
CA LEU A 74 0.59 -4.50 6.19
C LEU A 74 2.10 -4.67 6.39
N VAL A 75 2.91 -4.41 5.36
CA VAL A 75 4.38 -4.42 5.46
C VAL A 75 4.85 -3.32 6.41
N GLU A 76 4.31 -2.11 6.28
CA GLU A 76 4.63 -1.01 7.18
C GLU A 76 4.24 -1.34 8.63
N GLU A 77 3.05 -1.87 8.85
CA GLU A 77 2.60 -2.34 10.16
C GLU A 77 3.56 -3.40 10.74
N ALA A 78 3.95 -4.40 9.95
CA ALA A 78 4.88 -5.45 10.37
C ALA A 78 6.24 -4.86 10.78
N LEU A 79 6.78 -3.93 9.99
CA LEU A 79 8.06 -3.26 10.26
C LEU A 79 8.01 -2.38 11.50
N ARG A 80 6.91 -1.66 11.72
CA ARG A 80 6.68 -0.87 12.94
C ARG A 80 6.58 -1.77 14.18
N LYS A 81 5.92 -2.94 14.07
CA LYS A 81 5.78 -3.92 15.15
C LYS A 81 7.12 -4.51 15.61
N ILE A 82 8.10 -4.60 14.71
CA ILE A 82 9.46 -5.08 15.04
C ILE A 82 10.49 -3.96 15.20
N HIS A 83 10.05 -2.69 15.21
CA HIS A 83 10.89 -1.50 15.33
C HIS A 83 11.99 -1.36 14.25
N ARG A 84 11.79 -1.94 13.05
CA ARG A 84 12.71 -1.83 11.90
C ARG A 84 12.31 -0.70 10.96
N PHE A 85 12.33 0.52 11.49
CA PHE A 85 12.00 1.72 10.72
C PHE A 85 13.02 2.04 9.62
N ASP A 86 14.24 1.51 9.72
CA ASP A 86 15.31 1.59 8.71
C ASP A 86 14.89 1.02 7.36
N LEU A 87 13.95 0.09 7.34
CA LEU A 87 13.45 -0.56 6.12
C LEU A 87 12.27 0.17 5.48
N ILE A 88 11.86 1.31 6.02
CA ILE A 88 10.77 2.16 5.50
C ILE A 88 11.41 3.40 4.87
N GLY A 89 11.20 3.62 3.58
CA GLY A 89 11.75 4.80 2.89
C GLY A 89 12.01 4.58 1.41
N ASN A 90 12.73 5.54 0.80
CA ASN A 90 13.04 5.52 -0.64
C ASN A 90 14.43 4.94 -0.95
N GLY A 91 15.15 4.44 0.05
CA GLY A 91 16.49 3.88 -0.14
C GLY A 91 16.48 2.49 -0.77
N ASP A 92 17.61 2.09 -1.36
CA ASP A 92 17.75 0.82 -2.07
C ASP A 92 17.51 -0.41 -1.18
N ASN A 93 17.73 -0.29 0.13
CA ASN A 93 17.51 -1.36 1.10
C ASN A 93 16.09 -1.37 1.71
N CYS A 94 15.26 -0.34 1.47
CA CYS A 94 13.92 -0.24 2.06
C CYS A 94 12.90 -1.20 1.41
N LEU A 95 12.14 -1.95 2.20
CA LEU A 95 11.13 -2.89 1.70
C LEU A 95 9.87 -2.18 1.21
N VAL A 96 9.49 -1.10 1.88
CA VAL A 96 8.33 -0.28 1.51
C VAL A 96 8.72 1.18 1.44
N ARG A 97 8.10 1.91 0.52
CA ARG A 97 8.23 3.37 0.48
C ARG A 97 7.41 3.97 1.60
N GLU A 98 7.96 4.99 2.25
CA GLU A 98 7.20 5.80 3.18
C GLU A 98 6.01 6.39 2.42
N GLN A 99 4.79 5.96 2.77
CA GLN A 99 3.60 6.58 2.23
C GLN A 99 3.51 7.97 2.86
N ASN A 100 4.12 8.95 2.19
CA ASN A 100 3.93 10.36 2.48
C ASN A 100 2.41 10.55 2.67
N PRO A 101 1.91 11.02 3.84
CA PRO A 101 0.50 11.24 4.03
C PRO A 101 0.07 12.10 2.86
N ARG A 102 -0.74 11.51 1.96
CA ARG A 102 -1.14 12.16 0.71
C ARG A 102 -1.45 13.61 1.05
N PRO A 103 -0.88 14.61 0.36
CA PRO A 103 -1.34 15.98 0.57
C PRO A 103 -2.84 15.91 0.37
N LYS A 104 -3.62 16.22 1.41
CA LYS A 104 -5.07 16.32 1.31
C LYS A 104 -5.30 17.16 0.07
N SER A 105 -5.86 16.57 -0.98
CA SER A 105 -6.23 17.30 -2.18
C SER A 105 -7.16 18.41 -1.70
N ASN A 106 -6.62 19.62 -1.60
CA ASN A 106 -7.35 20.77 -1.13
C ASN A 106 -8.34 21.06 -2.25
N LYS A 107 -9.57 20.57 -2.12
CA LYS A 107 -10.71 20.99 -2.95
C LYS A 107 -11.04 22.44 -2.58
N TYR A 108 -10.16 23.38 -2.91
CA TYR A 108 -10.55 24.76 -3.11
C TYR A 108 -11.00 24.86 -4.56
N ASN A 109 -12.32 24.75 -4.75
CA ASN A 109 -12.96 25.23 -5.96
C ASN A 109 -12.70 26.73 -6.04
N SER A 110 -11.75 27.12 -6.88
CA SER A 110 -11.56 28.51 -7.29
C SER A 110 -12.80 28.94 -8.07
N ASN A 111 -13.69 29.67 -7.40
CA ASN A 111 -14.74 30.41 -8.08
C ASN A 111 -14.04 31.52 -8.88
N GLN A 112 -13.76 31.26 -10.16
CA GLN A 112 -13.19 32.25 -11.07
C GLN A 112 -14.23 33.35 -11.29
N ASN A 113 -13.99 34.46 -10.60
CA ASN A 113 -14.54 35.78 -10.90
C ASN A 113 -14.30 36.09 -12.38
N TYR A 114 -15.36 36.08 -13.17
CA TYR A 114 -15.38 36.66 -14.51
C TYR A 114 -15.06 38.15 -14.41
N GLY A 115 -13.95 38.54 -15.03
CA GLY A 115 -13.44 39.90 -15.04
C GLY A 115 -14.41 40.90 -15.68
N LYS A 116 -14.64 42.00 -14.98
CA LYS A 116 -15.05 43.29 -15.55
C LYS A 116 -14.04 43.73 -16.62
N ASN A 117 -14.50 44.27 -17.75
CA ASN A 117 -14.37 45.72 -17.94
C ASN A 117 -15.13 46.32 -19.13
N ASN A 118 -15.58 47.54 -18.87
CA ASN A 118 -16.33 48.48 -19.70
C ASN A 118 -15.50 49.08 -20.86
N ASN A 119 -16.13 49.41 -22.00
CA ASN A 119 -16.62 50.77 -22.34
C ASN A 119 -16.58 51.08 -23.85
N ARG A 120 -17.77 51.43 -24.37
CA ARG A 120 -18.12 52.56 -25.27
C ARG A 120 -17.47 52.74 -26.66
N ARG A 121 -18.39 52.96 -27.61
CA ARG A 121 -18.41 53.79 -28.85
C ARG A 121 -18.88 52.89 -30.02
N ARG A 122 -19.85 53.21 -30.87
CA ARG A 122 -20.30 54.51 -31.40
C ARG A 122 -21.61 54.31 -32.19
N SER A 123 -22.59 55.19 -31.98
CA SER A 123 -23.54 55.82 -32.94
C SER A 123 -24.10 55.04 -34.16
N GLY A 124 -25.44 55.07 -34.29
CA GLY A 124 -26.09 55.56 -35.54
C GLY A 124 -27.05 54.63 -36.29
N ASN A 125 -28.33 55.02 -36.31
CA ASN A 125 -29.42 54.81 -37.32
C ASN A 125 -29.49 53.47 -38.10
N GLY A 126 -30.59 52.72 -38.16
CA GLY A 126 -31.99 53.11 -38.37
C GLY A 126 -32.42 52.67 -39.79
N TYR A 127 -33.40 51.75 -39.93
CA TYR A 127 -34.44 51.73 -40.99
C TYR A 127 -35.36 50.50 -40.88
N GLN A 128 -36.66 50.73 -41.09
CA GLN A 128 -37.76 49.76 -41.11
C GLN A 128 -37.80 48.95 -42.43
N LYS A 129 -38.54 47.82 -42.41
CA LYS A 129 -39.79 47.57 -43.18
C LYS A 129 -39.88 46.23 -43.96
N SER A 130 -40.84 45.40 -43.51
CA SER A 130 -41.87 44.65 -44.26
C SER A 130 -41.59 43.43 -45.17
N LYS A 131 -42.53 42.48 -45.01
CA LYS A 131 -43.32 41.69 -46.00
C LYS A 131 -43.11 40.18 -45.82
N LYS A 132 -44.08 39.29 -46.04
CA LYS A 132 -45.55 39.26 -46.14
C LYS A 132 -45.87 37.76 -46.34
N LYS A 133 -46.96 37.29 -45.73
CA LYS A 133 -47.72 36.06 -46.02
C LYS A 133 -47.28 35.21 -47.23
N ARG A 134 -47.18 33.90 -47.01
CA ARG A 134 -48.04 32.91 -47.65
C ARG A 134 -48.17 31.68 -46.77
#